data_AF-A0A7C5HDC4-F1
#
_entry.id   AF-A0A7C5HDC4-F1
#
_cell.length_a   1.000
_cell.length_b   1.000
_cell.length_c   1.000
_cell.angle_alpha   90.00
_cell.angle_beta   90.00
_cell.angle_gamma   90.00
#
_symmetry.space_group_name_H-M   'P 1'
#
loop_
_entity.id
_entity.type
_entity.pdbx_description
1 polymer ?
#
loop_
_entity_poly.entity_id
_entity_poly.type
_entity_poly.pdbx_seq_one_letter_code
_entity_poly.pdbx_strand_id
1 'polypeptide(L)' 'MKGNAIIGQSGGPTAVINASLAGVIEKARKSKKIGNIFGMKFGIEGFMQEKIIDLGNQTDKIISG' A
#
# COMPACT_ATOMS: atom_id res chain seq x y z
N MET A 1 7.28 -10.42 -17.20
CA MET A 1 6.71 -9.06 -16.98
C MET A 1 6.74 -8.73 -15.50
N LYS A 2 6.95 -7.46 -15.14
CA LYS A 2 6.69 -6.95 -13.78
C LYS A 2 5.29 -6.35 -13.74
N GLY A 3 4.51 -6.65 -12.71
CA GLY A 3 3.18 -6.09 -12.49
C GLY A 3 3.19 -4.95 -11.48
N ASN A 4 2.06 -4.27 -11.32
CA ASN A 4 1.86 -3.29 -10.25
C ASN A 4 1.08 -3.95 -9.10
N ALA A 5 1.34 -3.51 -7.88
CA ALA A 5 0.54 -3.88 -6.72
C ALA A 5 -0.31 -2.68 -6.28
N ILE A 6 -1.56 -2.94 -5.89
CA ILE A 6 -2.41 -1.96 -5.23
C ILE A 6 -2.93 -2.56 -3.92
N ILE A 7 -2.83 -1.80 -2.84
CA ILE A 7 -3.12 -2.24 -1.48
C ILE A 7 -4.25 -1.37 -0.92
N GLY A 8 -5.32 -2.00 -0.45
CA GLY A 8 -6.41 -1.33 0.25
C GLY A 8 -6.67 -1.99 1.60
N GLN A 9 -7.08 -1.19 2.59
CA GLN A 9 -7.59 -1.68 3.86
C GLN A 9 -9.12 -1.70 3.79
N SER A 10 -9.74 -2.78 4.26
CA SER A 10 -11.19 -2.95 4.36
C SER A 10 -11.59 -3.12 5.82
N GLY A 11 -12.71 -2.52 6.22
CA GLY A 11 -13.19 -2.49 7.60
C GLY A 11 -12.70 -1.27 8.40
N GLY A 12 -13.00 -1.27 9.70
CA GLY A 12 -12.60 -0.20 10.61
C GLY A 12 -11.10 -0.23 10.97
N PRO A 13 -10.54 0.89 11.44
CA PRO A 13 -9.16 0.94 11.90
C PRO A 13 -8.95 0.01 13.11
N THR A 14 -7.77 -0.60 13.20
CA THR A 14 -7.34 -1.35 14.38
C THR A 14 -5.97 -0.85 14.83
N ALA A 15 -5.58 -1.17 16.07
CA ALA A 15 -4.28 -0.78 16.62
C ALA A 15 -3.08 -1.31 15.80
N VAL A 16 -3.27 -2.34 14.98
CA VAL A 16 -2.17 -3.07 14.30
C VAL A 16 -2.26 -3.07 12.78
N ILE A 17 -3.35 -2.57 12.19
CA ILE A 17 -3.55 -2.68 10.72
C ILE A 17 -2.48 -1.93 9.91
N ASN A 18 -1.89 -0.87 10.48
CA ASN A 18 -0.79 -0.13 9.85
C ASN A 18 0.52 -0.93 9.88
N ALA A 19 0.76 -1.77 10.88
CA ALA A 19 1.92 -2.65 10.90
C ALA A 19 1.81 -3.72 9.80
N SER A 20 0.60 -4.25 9.56
CA SER A 20 0.36 -5.16 8.43
C SER A 20 0.59 -4.46 7.08
N LEU A 21 0.11 -3.23 6.93
CA LEU A 21 0.34 -2.43 5.72
C LEU A 21 1.84 -2.19 5.47
N ALA A 22 2.60 -1.80 6.50
CA ALA A 22 4.04 -1.61 6.42
C ALA A 22 4.76 -2.87 5.95
N GLY A 23 4.45 -4.03 6.55
CA GLY A 23 5.05 -5.31 6.16
C GLY A 23 4.76 -5.72 4.71
N VAL A 24 3.55 -5.43 4.21
CA VAL A 24 3.20 -5.68 2.80
C VAL A 24 4.03 -4.76 1.87
N ILE A 25 4.14 -3.47 2.19
CA ILE A 25 4.91 -2.51 1.39
C ILE A 25 6.39 -2.91 1.33
N GLU A 26 7.00 -3.24 2.47
CA GLU A 26 8.39 -3.69 2.53
C GLU A 26 8.65 -4.95 1.71
N LYS A 27 7.74 -5.93 1.78
CA LYS A 27 7.87 -7.16 1.01
C LYS A 27 7.68 -6.91 -0.48
N ALA A 28 6.75 -6.02 -0.84
CA ALA A 28 6.49 -5.63 -2.22
C ALA A 28 7.71 -4.91 -2.83
N ARG A 29 8.36 -3.99 -2.09
CA ARG A 29 9.60 -3.31 -2.52
C ARG A 29 10.74 -4.29 -2.84
N LYS A 30 10.84 -5.38 -2.08
CA LYS A 30 11.86 -6.43 -2.27
C LYS A 30 11.52 -7.41 -3.40
N SER A 31 10.31 -7.38 -3.96
CA SER A 31 9.87 -8.33 -4.97
C SER A 31 10.37 -7.96 -6.37
N LYS A 32 11.07 -8.87 -7.04
CA LYS A 32 11.45 -8.69 -8.46
C LYS A 32 10.26 -8.71 -9.42
N LYS A 33 9.06 -9.09 -8.97
CA LYS A 33 7.84 -9.18 -9.79
C LYS A 33 6.95 -7.94 -9.70
N ILE A 34 7.17 -7.05 -8.73
CA ILE A 34 6.36 -5.85 -8.49
C ILE A 34 7.18 -4.63 -8.91
N GLY A 35 6.61 -3.78 -9.77
CA GLY A 35 7.21 -2.53 -10.24
C GLY A 35 6.79 -1.36 -9.38
N ASN A 36 5.49 -1.04 -9.41
CA ASN A 36 4.91 0.06 -8.65
C ASN A 36 4.02 -0.45 -7.50
N ILE A 37 3.94 0.32 -6.42
CA ILE A 37 3.16 -0.01 -5.23
C ILE A 37 2.22 1.15 -4.93
N PHE A 38 0.93 0.89 -5.06
CA PHE A 38 -0.12 1.89 -4.90
C PHE A 38 -1.00 1.59 -3.68
N GLY A 39 -1.61 2.63 -3.13
CA GLY A 39 -2.55 2.57 -2.01
C GLY A 39 -3.93 3.07 -2.40
N MET A 40 -4.97 2.41 -1.92
CA MET A 40 -6.36 2.84 -2.06
C MET A 40 -6.71 3.82 -0.94
N LYS A 41 -6.74 5.13 -1.23
CA LYS A 41 -7.17 6.13 -0.24
C LYS A 41 -8.65 5.90 0.04
N PHE A 42 -9.06 5.78 1.30
CA PHE A 42 -10.46 5.45 1.68
C PHE A 42 -10.94 4.07 1.20
N GLY A 43 -10.03 3.11 1.03
CA GLY A 43 -10.38 1.73 0.65
C GLY A 43 -11.01 1.64 -0.74
N ILE A 44 -11.92 0.68 -0.93
CA ILE A 44 -12.52 0.41 -2.25
C ILE A 44 -13.27 1.63 -2.81
N GLU A 45 -13.93 2.43 -1.96
CA GLU A 45 -14.68 3.60 -2.41
C GLU A 45 -13.76 4.61 -3.10
N GLY A 46 -12.63 4.96 -2.47
CA GLY A 46 -11.71 5.89 -3.11
C GLY A 46 -10.98 5.29 -4.29
N PHE A 47 -10.76 3.98 -4.35
CA PHE A 47 -10.24 3.34 -5.56
C PHE A 47 -11.20 3.52 -6.76
N MET A 48 -12.50 3.33 -6.55
CA MET A 48 -13.53 3.58 -7.57
C MET A 48 -13.60 5.06 -7.99
N GLN A 49 -13.14 5.97 -7.13
CA GLN A 49 -13.03 7.41 -7.39
C GLN A 49 -11.62 7.83 -7.85
N GLU A 50 -10.77 6.89 -8.25
CA GLU A 50 -9.39 7.12 -8.70
C GLU A 50 -8.47 7.79 -7.66
N LYS A 51 -8.83 7.73 -6.37
CA LYS A 51 -8.03 8.24 -5.25
C LYS A 51 -6.93 7.24 -4.88
N ILE A 52 -5.89 7.23 -5.70
CA ILE A 52 -4.73 6.34 -5.57
C ILE A 52 -3.54 7.13 -5.02
N ILE A 53 -2.78 6.53 -4.09
CA ILE A 53 -1.55 7.09 -3.52
C ILE A 53 -0.36 6.24 -3.96
N ASP A 54 0.76 6.86 -4.31
CA ASP A 54 2.03 6.14 -4.51
C ASP A 54 2.69 5.83 -3.16
N LEU A 55 2.57 4.57 -2.73
CA LEU A 55 3.20 4.04 -1.52
C LEU A 55 4.65 3.62 -1.78
N GLY A 56 4.98 3.30 -3.03
CA GLY A 56 6.33 2.95 -3.45
C GLY A 56 7.32 4.10 -3.22
N ASN A 57 6.87 5.33 -3.44
CA ASN A 57 7.69 6.55 -3.33
C ASN A 57 7.79 7.15 -1.90
N GLN A 58 7.21 6.50 -0.89
CA GLN A 58 7.32 6.98 0.50
C GLN A 58 8.67 6.59 1.13
N THR A 59 9.19 7.40 2.04
CA THR A 59 10.44 7.06 2.75
C THR A 59 10.24 5.93 3.75
N ASP A 60 11.30 5.21 4.09
CA ASP A 60 11.23 4.13 5.09
C ASP A 60 10.74 4.65 6.45
N LYS A 61 11.12 5.88 6.84
CA LYS A 61 10.62 6.55 8.04
C LYS A 61 9.09 6.68 8.07
N ILE A 62 8.46 6.97 6.93
CA ILE A 62 7.00 7.07 6.85
C ILE A 62 6.34 5.69 6.91
N ILE A 63 6.97 4.66 6.33
CA ILE A 63 6.42 3.31 6.29
C ILE A 63 6.57 2.59 7.64
N SER A 64 7.68 2.80 8.36
CA SER A 64 7.94 2.14 9.64
C SER A 64 7.16 2.72 10.82
N GLY A 65 6.67 3.96 10.68
CA GLY A 65 6.21 4.77 11.82
C GLY A 65 7.36 5.54 12.48
#